data_AF-A0A7X0A7B7-F1
#
_entry.id   AF-A0A7X0A7B7-F1
#
_cell.length_a   1.000
_cell.length_b   1.000
_cell.length_c   1.000
_cell.angle_alpha   90.00
_cell.angle_beta   90.00
_cell.angle_gamma   90.00
#
_symmetry.space_group_name_H-M   'P 1'
#
loop_
_entity.id
_entity.type
_entity.pdbx_description
1 polymer ?
#
loop_
_entity_poly.entity_id
_entity_poly.type
_entity_poly.pdbx_seq_one_letter_code
_entity_poly.pdbx_strand_id
1 'polypeptide(L)'
;MDIEEHVWQLATKKLANEASEDELRELDLLLLENPELKTSLILLFNWWQQEQPGGETNSHLLFERILKKIKPTDNLPNNINQ
;
A
#
# COMPACT_ATOMS: atom_id res chain seq x y z
N MET A 1 -18.83 -9.26 -22.83
CA MET A 1 -17.62 -8.84 -22.12
C MET A 1 -16.72 -10.04 -22.07
N ASP A 2 -15.42 -9.86 -22.33
CA ASP A 2 -14.46 -10.97 -22.25
C ASP A 2 -14.34 -11.43 -20.79
N ILE A 3 -14.24 -12.74 -20.55
CA ILE A 3 -14.12 -13.31 -19.20
C ILE A 3 -12.84 -12.81 -18.55
N GLU A 4 -11.76 -12.74 -19.32
CA GLU A 4 -10.48 -12.19 -18.86
C GLU A 4 -10.62 -10.71 -18.45
N GLU A 5 -11.29 -9.89 -19.25
CA GLU A 5 -11.55 -8.48 -18.95
C GLU A 5 -12.35 -8.31 -17.65
N HIS A 6 -13.37 -9.15 -17.43
CA HIS A 6 -14.18 -9.13 -16.21
C HIS A 6 -13.36 -9.50 -14.97
N VAL A 7 -12.58 -10.57 -15.06
CA VAL A 7 -11.67 -11.00 -13.99
C VAL A 7 -10.68 -9.91 -13.64
N TRP A 8 -10.14 -9.20 -14.64
CA TRP A 8 -9.25 -8.06 -14.43
C TRP A 8 -9.94 -6.89 -13.72
N GLN A 9 -11.18 -6.57 -14.06
CA GLN A 9 -11.95 -5.52 -13.40
C GLN A 9 -12.23 -5.84 -11.92
N LEU A 10 -12.59 -7.08 -11.61
CA LEU A 10 -12.79 -7.51 -10.22
C LEU A 10 -11.49 -7.52 -9.43
N ALA A 11 -10.38 -7.94 -10.06
CA ALA A 11 -9.07 -7.95 -9.44
C ALA A 11 -8.55 -6.55 -9.11
N THR A 12 -8.75 -5.55 -10.00
CA THR A 12 -8.34 -4.16 -9.73
C THR A 12 -9.17 -3.54 -8.61
N LYS A 13 -10.48 -3.81 -8.55
CA LYS A 13 -11.33 -3.41 -7.41
C LYS A 13 -10.86 -4.04 -6.09
N LYS A 14 -10.48 -5.32 -6.10
CA LYS A 14 -9.91 -6.00 -4.92
C LYS A 14 -8.63 -5.32 -4.45
N LEU A 15 -7.73 -4.97 -5.37
CA LEU A 15 -6.48 -4.25 -5.06
C LEU A 15 -6.72 -2.85 -4.49
N ALA A 16 -7.72 -2.13 -5.02
CA ALA A 16 -8.12 -0.81 -4.54
C ALA A 16 -8.92 -0.85 -3.23
N ASN A 17 -9.25 -2.05 -2.72
CA ASN A 17 -10.12 -2.25 -1.57
C ASN A 17 -11.55 -1.68 -1.78
N GLU A 18 -12.02 -1.69 -3.03
CA GLU A 18 -13.34 -1.21 -3.47
C GLU A 18 -14.30 -2.35 -3.84
N ALA A 19 -13.82 -3.59 -3.88
CA ALA A 19 -14.65 -4.76 -4.18
C ALA A 19 -15.56 -5.11 -3.01
N SER A 20 -16.84 -5.32 -3.30
CA SER A 20 -17.80 -5.88 -2.36
C SER A 20 -17.56 -7.37 -2.10
N GLU A 21 -18.14 -7.91 -1.03
CA GLU A 21 -18.03 -9.34 -0.70
C GLU A 21 -18.59 -10.26 -1.80
N ASP A 22 -19.65 -9.82 -2.48
CA ASP A 22 -20.24 -10.58 -3.58
C ASP A 22 -19.35 -10.59 -4.82
N GLU A 23 -18.72 -9.45 -5.14
CA GLU A 23 -17.72 -9.34 -6.22
C GLU A 23 -16.47 -10.18 -5.93
N LEU A 24 -16.04 -10.27 -4.67
CA LEU A 24 -14.93 -11.14 -4.27
C LEU A 24 -15.30 -12.62 -4.42
N ARG A 25 -16.51 -13.00 -4.02
CA ARG A 25 -17.01 -14.37 -4.20
C ARG A 25 -17.13 -14.73 -5.67
N GLU A 26 -17.61 -13.80 -6.49
CA GLU A 26 -17.68 -13.95 -7.95
C GLU A 26 -16.28 -14.15 -8.55
N LEU A 27 -15.31 -13.32 -8.16
CA LEU A 27 -13.92 -13.47 -8.59
C LEU A 27 -13.36 -14.84 -8.22
N ASP A 28 -13.61 -15.33 -7.00
CA ASP A 28 -13.14 -16.66 -6.58
C ASP A 28 -13.75 -17.78 -7.41
N LEU A 29 -15.04 -17.69 -7.76
CA LEU A 29 -15.70 -18.66 -8.66
C LEU A 29 -15.09 -18.64 -10.06
N LEU A 30 -14.90 -17.45 -10.63
CA LEU A 30 -14.29 -17.31 -11.96
C LEU A 30 -12.86 -17.86 -12.00
N LEU A 31 -12.10 -17.70 -10.91
CA LEU A 31 -10.74 -18.25 -10.81
C LEU A 31 -10.69 -19.76 -10.60
N LEU A 32 -11.76 -20.37 -10.08
CA LEU A 32 -11.87 -21.84 -10.02
C LEU A 32 -12.09 -22.44 -11.41
N GLU A 33 -12.85 -21.74 -12.25
CA GLU A 33 -13.16 -22.16 -13.62
C GLU A 33 -12.03 -21.84 -14.62
N ASN A 34 -11.15 -20.88 -14.30
CA ASN A 34 -10.09 -20.38 -15.18
C ASN A 34 -8.70 -20.39 -14.47
N PRO A 35 -8.04 -21.56 -14.35
CA PRO A 35 -6.80 -21.72 -13.58
C PRO A 35 -5.60 -20.89 -14.10
N GLU A 36 -5.57 -20.61 -15.40
CA GLU A 36 -4.56 -19.76 -16.03
C GLU A 36 -4.63 -18.32 -15.51
N LEU A 37 -5.83 -17.76 -15.40
CA LEU A 37 -6.06 -16.42 -14.85
C LEU A 37 -5.71 -16.37 -13.36
N LYS A 38 -6.04 -17.44 -12.63
CA LYS A 38 -5.69 -17.59 -11.21
C LYS A 38 -4.18 -17.49 -10.98
N THR A 39 -3.39 -18.14 -11.83
CA THR A 39 -1.93 -18.11 -11.73
C THR A 39 -1.39 -16.68 -11.90
N SER A 40 -1.87 -15.97 -12.91
CA SER A 40 -1.48 -14.57 -13.17
C SER A 40 -1.88 -13.63 -12.02
N LEU A 41 -3.08 -13.78 -11.48
CA LEU A 41 -3.56 -12.94 -10.38
C LEU A 41 -2.84 -13.23 -9.05
N ILE A 42 -2.48 -14.49 -8.77
CA ILE A 42 -1.65 -14.81 -7.59
C ILE A 42 -0.30 -14.10 -7.66
N LEU A 43 0.36 -14.10 -8.83
CA LEU A 43 1.63 -13.40 -9.00
C LEU A 43 1.48 -11.89 -8.76
N LEU A 44 0.43 -11.29 -9.32
CA LEU A 44 0.15 -9.87 -9.12
C LEU A 44 -0.13 -9.54 -7.66
N PHE A 45 -1.00 -10.29 -6.98
CA PHE A 45 -1.32 -10.05 -5.58
C PHE A 45 -0.09 -10.23 -4.70
N ASN A 46 0.73 -11.25 -4.95
CA ASN A 46 1.96 -11.46 -4.23
C ASN A 46 2.94 -10.30 -4.42
N TRP A 47 3.08 -9.79 -5.65
CA TRP A 47 3.91 -8.61 -5.94
C TRP A 47 3.37 -7.35 -5.24
N TRP A 48 2.05 -7.14 -5.27
CA TRP A 48 1.41 -5.98 -4.63
C TRP A 48 1.51 -6.00 -3.10
N GLN A 49 1.37 -7.19 -2.50
CA GLN A 49 1.48 -7.43 -1.07
C GLN A 49 2.95 -7.51 -0.61
N GLN A 50 3.90 -7.57 -1.55
CA GLN A 50 5.32 -7.50 -1.22
C GLN A 50 5.62 -6.06 -0.78
N GLU A 51 5.42 -5.80 0.51
CA GLU A 51 5.96 -4.60 1.14
C GLU A 51 7.46 -4.53 0.82
N GLN A 52 7.88 -3.41 0.23
CA GLN A 52 9.30 -3.09 0.04
C GLN A 52 10.01 -3.33 1.38
N PRO A 53 11.05 -4.19 1.45
CA PRO A 53 11.71 -4.55 2.71
C PRO A 53 12.49 -3.41 3.42
N GLY A 54 12.11 -2.14 3.25
CA GLY A 54 12.84 -1.02 3.84
C GLY A 54 12.07 0.30 4.05
N GLY A 55 10.74 0.29 3.93
CA GLY A 55 9.95 1.53 3.99
C GLY A 55 9.71 2.07 5.40
N GLU A 56 9.20 1.25 6.31
CA GLU A 56 8.62 1.79 7.55
C GLU A 56 9.67 2.31 8.55
N THR A 57 10.79 1.60 8.71
CA THR A 57 11.80 1.98 9.71
C THR A 57 12.57 3.24 9.29
N ASN A 58 12.89 3.38 8.01
CA ASN A 58 13.68 4.52 7.54
C ASN A 58 12.83 5.78 7.38
N SER A 59 11.56 5.64 6.97
CA SER A 59 10.63 6.77 6.83
C SER A 59 10.36 7.45 8.18
N HIS A 60 10.15 6.66 9.23
CA HIS A 60 9.93 7.18 10.57
C HIS A 60 11.18 7.90 11.12
N LEU A 61 12.38 7.33 10.90
CA LEU A 61 13.64 7.97 11.30
C LEU A 61 13.93 9.27 10.54
N LEU A 62 13.63 9.31 9.24
CA LEU A 62 13.75 10.52 8.42
C LEU A 62 12.75 11.59 8.85
N PHE A 63 11.52 11.19 9.15
CA PHE A 63 10.47 12.08 9.66
C PHE A 63 10.87 12.70 11.01
N GLU A 64 11.35 11.89 11.96
CA GLU A 64 11.85 12.37 13.27
C GLU A 64 13.05 13.33 13.12
N ARG A 65 13.96 13.05 12.18
CA ARG A 65 15.08 13.95 11.87
C ARG A 65 14.61 15.29 11.34
N ILE A 66 13.56 15.31 10.51
CA ILE A 66 12.99 16.55 9.97
C ILE A 66 12.28 17.34 11.09
N LEU A 67 11.49 16.68 11.94
CA LEU A 67 10.83 17.32 13.09
C LEU A 67 11.82 17.98 14.04
N LYS A 68 12.96 17.34 14.32
CA LYS A 68 14.03 17.92 15.16
C LYS A 68 14.68 19.16 14.55
N LYS A 69 14.72 19.29 13.22
CA LYS A 69 15.24 20.49 12.54
C LYS A 69 14.25 21.65 12.54
N ILE A 70 12.95 21.36 12.57
CA ILE A 70 11.88 22.36 12.51
C ILE A 70 11.57 22.92 13.91
N LYS A 71 11.77 22.15 14.98
CA LYS A 71 11.64 22.70 16.34
C LYS A 71 12.69 23.80 16.54
N PRO A 72 12.29 25.06 16.76
CA PRO A 72 13.24 26.12 17.03
C PRO A 72 13.99 25.75 18.31
N THR A 73 15.31 25.69 18.21
CA THR A 73 16.15 25.74 19.40
C THR A 73 15.87 27.10 20.04
N ASP A 74 15.25 27.10 21.22
CA ASP A 74 15.16 28.29 22.09
C ASP A 74 16.57 28.75 22.45
N ASN A 75 17.22 29.45 21.52
CA ASN A 75 18.41 30.23 21.76
C ASN A 75 17.97 31.61 22.23
N LEU A 76 17.54 31.69 23.49
CA LEU A 76 17.58 32.94 24.24
C LEU A 76 19.02 33.12 24.74
N PRO A 77 19.79 34.10 24.25
CA PRO A 77 20.98 34.52 24.98
C PRO A 77 20.51 35.30 26.21
N ASN A 78 20.39 34.60 27.35
CA ASN A 78 20.22 35.25 28.64
C ASN A 78 21.60 35.55 29.24
N ASN A 79 22.21 36.67 28.85
CA ASN A 79 23.20 37.33 29.70
C ASN A 79 23.39 38.80 29.30
N ILE A 80 22.70 39.71 29.98
CA ILE A 80 23.22 41.05 30.25
C ILE A 80 22.89 41.37 31.71
N ASN A 81 23.82 40.99 32.60
CA ASN A 81 24.05 41.75 33.83
C ASN A 81 24.86 42.99 33.43
N GLN A 82 24.27 44.18 33.51
CA GLN A 82 24.89 45.42 34.00
C GLN A 82 23.85 46.53 34.14
#